data_AF-A0A6C2U0S9-F1
#
_entry.id   AF-A0A6C2U0S9-F1
#
_cell.length_a   1.000
_cell.length_b   1.000
_cell.length_c   1.000
_cell.angle_alpha   90.00
_cell.angle_beta   90.00
_cell.angle_gamma   90.00
#
_symmetry.space_group_name_H-M   'P 1'
#
loop_
_entity.id
_entity.type
_entity.pdbx_description
1 polymer ?
#
loop_
_entity_poly.entity_id
_entity_poly.type
_entity_poly.pdbx_seq_one_letter_code
_entity_poly.pdbx_strand_id
1 'polypeptide(L)'
;MIEYQLGPDERFVDIYEPRTKSYDALHSHRLVDRVMCEMESLLKDLEDYHPMMPKVDDGGTSECPFAEDIYREKQKREKKVSEKANTLRDMKAELDREVERCKRNLQRISVDASKISTGAAQEKYAEGLGRQEREYVEASRLKDEVVELLHRVDATLAASRKKSFPLPLEEQMPSSGMKMSASSYPDDNDNHELTQEVNDLLSMGPRGRN
;
A
#
# COMPACT_ATOMS: atom_id res chain seq x y z
N MET A 1 -5.84 24.24 -23.34
CA MET A 1 -4.72 24.99 -23.94
C MET A 1 -5.05 26.46 -23.73
N ILE A 2 -4.28 27.14 -22.89
CA ILE A 2 -4.52 28.55 -22.55
C ILE A 2 -3.42 29.35 -23.25
N GLU A 3 -3.79 30.21 -24.19
CA GLU A 3 -2.84 31.11 -24.85
C GLU A 3 -2.74 32.40 -24.04
N TYR A 4 -1.52 32.78 -23.66
CA TYR A 4 -1.26 34.08 -23.04
C TYR A 4 -0.54 34.96 -24.05
N GLN A 5 -1.14 36.11 -24.39
CA GLN A 5 -0.45 37.16 -25.14
C GLN A 5 0.49 37.92 -24.21
N LEU A 6 1.79 37.91 -24.52
CA LEU A 6 2.82 38.68 -23.80
C LEU A 6 3.25 39.94 -24.57
N GLY A 7 2.82 40.08 -25.82
CA GLY A 7 3.05 41.24 -26.69
C GLY A 7 2.31 41.10 -28.03
N PRO A 8 2.43 42.09 -28.95
CA PRO A 8 1.74 42.09 -30.23
C PRO A 8 2.09 40.88 -31.12
N ASP A 9 3.31 40.36 -30.98
CA ASP A 9 3.83 39.20 -31.72
C ASP A 9 4.34 38.05 -30.81
N GLU A 10 4.26 38.20 -29.48
CA GLU A 10 4.72 37.19 -28.53
C GLU A 10 3.54 36.35 -28.03
N ARG A 11 3.40 35.15 -28.62
CA ARG A 11 2.43 34.14 -28.19
C ARG A 11 3.11 33.15 -27.24
N PHE A 12 2.64 33.10 -26.00
CA PHE A 12 2.97 32.02 -25.08
C PHE A 12 1.92 30.93 -25.27
N VAL A 13 2.30 29.87 -25.98
CA VAL A 13 1.55 28.61 -25.92
C VAL A 13 1.88 28.00 -24.56
N ASP A 14 0.90 27.53 -23.81
CA ASP A 14 1.12 26.75 -22.59
C ASP A 14 1.88 25.45 -22.96
N ILE A 15 3.23 25.50 -22.99
CA ILE A 15 4.11 24.41 -23.46
C ILE A 15 4.33 23.35 -22.36
N TYR A 16 3.70 23.54 -21.20
CA TYR A 16 3.82 22.60 -20.10
C TYR A 16 3.07 21.32 -20.44
N GLU A 17 3.79 20.20 -20.44
CA GLU A 17 3.12 18.91 -20.43
C GLU A 17 2.29 18.83 -19.15
N PRO A 18 0.94 18.77 -19.26
CA PRO A 18 0.09 18.67 -18.09
C PRO A 18 0.39 17.37 -17.36
N ARG A 19 0.15 17.36 -16.04
CA ARG A 19 0.22 16.13 -15.26
C ARG A 19 -0.71 15.09 -15.86
N THR A 20 -0.30 13.83 -15.78
CA THR A 20 -1.19 12.74 -16.21
C THR A 20 -2.33 12.62 -15.19
N LYS A 21 -3.54 12.29 -15.66
CA LYS A 21 -4.68 12.03 -14.76
C LYS A 21 -4.37 10.92 -13.74
N SER A 22 -3.51 9.97 -14.11
CA SER A 22 -3.04 8.90 -13.24
C SER A 22 -2.12 9.41 -12.13
N TYR A 23 -1.15 10.27 -12.46
CA TYR A 23 -0.30 10.91 -11.46
C TYR A 23 -1.10 11.84 -10.55
N ASP A 24 -2.01 12.62 -11.12
CA ASP A 24 -2.92 13.45 -10.32
C ASP A 24 -3.74 12.59 -9.37
N ALA A 25 -4.22 11.41 -9.78
CA ALA A 25 -4.92 10.50 -8.87
C ALA A 25 -4.01 9.91 -7.77
N LEU A 26 -2.73 9.63 -8.08
CA LEU A 26 -1.74 9.18 -7.10
C LEU A 26 -1.38 10.27 -6.08
N HIS A 27 -1.33 11.51 -6.55
CA HIS A 27 -0.97 12.69 -5.77
C HIS A 27 -2.17 13.32 -5.07
N SER A 28 -3.38 13.09 -5.58
CA SER A 28 -4.65 13.40 -4.95
C SER A 28 -4.80 12.50 -3.73
N HIS A 29 -4.38 13.02 -2.58
CA HIS A 29 -4.64 12.46 -1.24
C HIS A 29 -3.80 11.26 -0.83
N ARG A 30 -2.53 11.48 -0.43
CA ARG A 30 -1.76 10.59 0.49
C ARG A 30 -1.77 9.11 0.08
N LEU A 31 -2.01 8.79 -1.20
CA LEU A 31 -2.22 7.42 -1.63
C LEU A 31 -0.88 6.67 -1.61
N VAL A 32 0.18 7.36 -2.04
CA VAL A 32 1.57 6.89 -1.91
C VAL A 32 1.90 6.59 -0.45
N ASP A 33 1.72 7.56 0.44
CA ASP A 33 1.97 7.39 1.87
C ASP A 33 1.17 6.23 2.46
N ARG A 34 -0.12 6.13 2.12
CA ARG A 34 -0.99 5.05 2.61
C ARG A 34 -0.51 3.68 2.15
N VAL A 35 -0.21 3.53 0.86
CA VAL A 35 0.28 2.26 0.29
C VAL A 35 1.62 1.88 0.91
N MET A 36 2.50 2.86 1.13
CA MET A 36 3.78 2.64 1.81
C MET A 36 3.58 2.19 3.26
N CYS A 37 2.76 2.89 4.06
CA CYS A 37 2.46 2.50 5.44
C CYS A 37 1.81 1.11 5.53
N GLU A 38 0.89 0.78 4.62
CA GLU A 38 0.29 -0.54 4.54
C GLU A 38 1.35 -1.62 4.24
N MET A 39 2.27 -1.36 3.31
CA MET A 39 3.37 -2.29 3.03
C MET A 39 4.31 -2.43 4.24
N GLU A 40 4.66 -1.35 4.91
CA GLU A 40 5.50 -1.40 6.12
C GLU A 40 4.87 -2.25 7.22
N SER A 41 3.56 -2.12 7.43
CA SER A 41 2.82 -2.99 8.35
C SER A 41 2.92 -4.46 7.95
N LEU A 42 2.73 -4.77 6.66
CA LEU A 42 2.80 -6.16 6.17
C LEU A 42 4.22 -6.74 6.29
N LEU A 43 5.26 -5.93 6.06
CA LEU A 43 6.65 -6.35 6.26
C LEU A 43 6.92 -6.65 7.73
N LYS A 44 6.50 -5.75 8.62
CA LYS A 44 6.65 -5.94 10.05
C LYS A 44 5.92 -7.20 10.52
N ASP A 45 4.68 -7.41 10.07
CA ASP A 45 3.90 -8.61 10.39
C ASP A 45 4.61 -9.90 9.94
N LEU A 46 5.29 -9.88 8.79
CA LEU A 46 6.04 -11.03 8.29
C LEU A 46 7.37 -11.24 9.04
N GLU A 47 8.07 -10.16 9.36
CA GLU A 47 9.32 -10.16 10.13
C GLU A 47 9.10 -10.65 11.56
N ASP A 48 8.04 -10.17 12.22
CA ASP A 48 7.65 -10.57 13.58
C ASP A 48 7.16 -12.03 13.63
N TYR A 49 6.63 -12.56 12.52
CA TYR A 49 6.21 -13.96 12.43
C TYR A 49 7.39 -14.94 12.27
N HIS A 50 8.48 -14.50 11.65
CA HIS A 50 9.66 -15.31 11.37
C HIS A 50 10.34 -15.98 12.60
N PRO A 51 10.47 -15.33 13.78
CA PRO A 51 11.02 -15.97 14.99
C PRO A 51 10.07 -16.98 15.63
N MET A 52 8.76 -16.92 15.35
CA MET A 52 7.76 -17.84 15.91
C MET A 52 7.67 -19.17 15.15
N MET A 53 8.39 -19.28 14.03
CA MET A 53 8.31 -20.47 13.18
C MET A 53 8.99 -21.69 13.82
N PRO A 54 8.30 -22.82 13.94
CA PRO A 54 8.90 -24.05 14.46
C PRO A 54 9.92 -24.62 13.48
N LYS A 55 10.88 -25.36 14.02
CA LYS A 55 11.82 -26.14 13.23
C LYS A 55 11.08 -27.33 12.62
N VAL A 56 11.32 -27.56 11.33
CA VAL A 56 10.79 -28.67 10.57
C VAL A 56 11.97 -29.37 9.92
N ASP A 57 12.01 -30.69 9.96
CA ASP A 57 13.03 -31.48 9.28
C ASP A 57 12.74 -31.61 7.77
N ASP A 58 13.66 -32.21 7.02
CA ASP A 58 13.50 -32.40 5.57
C ASP A 58 12.30 -33.29 5.20
N GLY A 59 11.78 -34.07 6.16
CA GLY A 59 10.60 -34.92 6.01
C GLY A 59 9.28 -34.20 6.28
N GLY A 60 9.30 -32.92 6.66
CA GLY A 60 8.08 -32.17 7.01
C GLY A 60 7.59 -32.45 8.43
N THR A 61 8.37 -33.11 9.27
CA THR A 61 8.03 -33.43 10.66
C THR A 61 8.50 -32.32 11.58
N SER A 62 7.66 -31.98 12.57
CA SER A 62 8.00 -31.02 13.62
C SER A 62 7.52 -31.55 14.97
N GLU A 63 8.25 -31.23 16.04
CA GLU A 63 7.78 -31.42 17.41
C GLU A 63 6.53 -30.58 17.71
N CYS A 64 6.33 -29.49 16.95
CA CYS A 64 5.14 -28.66 17.06
C CYS A 64 3.99 -29.26 16.23
N PRO A 65 2.85 -29.62 16.85
CA PRO A 65 1.70 -30.19 16.14
C PRO A 65 1.01 -29.20 15.20
N PHE A 66 1.28 -27.89 15.34
CA PHE A 66 0.71 -26.81 14.54
C PHE A 66 1.69 -26.26 13.49
N ALA A 67 2.83 -26.92 13.28
CA ALA A 67 3.86 -26.41 12.36
C ALA A 67 3.31 -26.19 10.95
N GLU A 68 2.51 -27.12 10.44
CA GLU A 68 1.92 -26.98 9.11
C GLU A 68 1.05 -25.72 8.98
N ASP A 69 0.16 -25.48 9.95
CA ASP A 69 -0.70 -24.29 9.98
C ASP A 69 0.10 -22.99 10.07
N ILE A 70 1.17 -22.98 10.86
CA ILE A 70 2.07 -21.82 10.98
C ILE A 70 2.75 -21.53 9.65
N TYR A 71 3.24 -22.55 8.93
CA TYR A 71 3.86 -22.35 7.62
C TYR A 71 2.84 -21.93 6.55
N ARG A 72 1.58 -22.39 6.61
CA ARG A 72 0.50 -21.90 5.74
C ARG A 72 0.19 -20.44 5.98
N GLU A 73 0.11 -20.03 7.24
CA GLU A 73 -0.11 -18.63 7.64
C GLU A 73 1.03 -17.70 7.20
N LYS A 74 2.26 -18.21 7.22
CA LYS A 74 3.43 -17.52 6.63
C LYS A 74 3.29 -17.37 5.12
N GLN A 75 2.92 -18.42 4.38
CA GLN A 75 2.68 -18.33 2.92
C GLN A 75 1.59 -17.31 2.57
N LYS A 76 0.52 -17.22 3.36
CA LYS A 76 -0.53 -16.19 3.18
C LYS A 76 0.04 -14.78 3.36
N ARG A 77 0.90 -14.55 4.35
CA ARG A 77 1.57 -13.25 4.57
C ARG A 77 2.52 -12.91 3.42
N GLU A 78 3.33 -13.87 2.98
CA GLU A 78 4.23 -13.72 1.81
C GLU A 78 3.44 -13.36 0.54
N LYS A 79 2.27 -13.99 0.33
CA LYS A 79 1.38 -13.68 -0.78
C LYS A 79 0.85 -12.25 -0.71
N LYS A 80 0.35 -11.81 0.45
CA LYS A 80 -0.12 -10.42 0.66
C LYS A 80 0.98 -9.39 0.40
N VAL A 81 2.19 -9.63 0.92
CA VAL A 81 3.36 -8.77 0.66
C VAL A 81 3.67 -8.75 -0.84
N SER A 82 3.67 -9.90 -1.51
CA SER A 82 3.96 -9.99 -2.94
C SER A 82 2.92 -9.28 -3.81
N GLU A 83 1.63 -9.41 -3.48
CA GLU A 83 0.54 -8.71 -4.17
C GLU A 83 0.68 -7.19 -4.02
N LYS A 84 0.92 -6.71 -2.79
CA LYS A 84 1.11 -5.29 -2.52
C LYS A 84 2.38 -4.73 -3.16
N ALA A 85 3.41 -5.56 -3.32
CA ALA A 85 4.66 -5.18 -4.00
C ALA A 85 4.41 -4.84 -5.48
N ASN A 86 3.47 -5.51 -6.14
CA ASN A 86 3.09 -5.17 -7.51
C ASN A 86 2.48 -3.76 -7.57
N THR A 87 1.62 -3.39 -6.61
CA THR A 87 1.08 -2.03 -6.52
C THR A 87 2.21 -0.99 -6.36
N LEU A 88 3.21 -1.24 -5.52
CA LEU A 88 4.37 -0.34 -5.38
C LEU A 88 5.19 -0.24 -6.68
N ARG A 89 5.34 -1.33 -7.44
CA ARG A 89 6.03 -1.32 -8.74
C ARG A 89 5.28 -0.48 -9.77
N ASP A 90 3.96 -0.59 -9.83
CA ASP A 90 3.12 0.23 -10.71
C ASP A 90 3.25 1.71 -10.35
N MET A 91 3.23 2.03 -9.05
CA MET A 91 3.41 3.39 -8.56
C MET A 91 4.80 3.95 -8.88
N LYS A 92 5.85 3.14 -8.75
CA LYS A 92 7.20 3.51 -9.18
C LYS A 92 7.23 3.86 -10.66
N ALA A 93 6.55 3.09 -11.51
CA ALA A 93 6.51 3.36 -12.95
C ALA A 93 5.83 4.70 -13.27
N GLU A 94 4.76 5.06 -12.55
CA GLU A 94 4.13 6.38 -12.69
C GLU A 94 5.03 7.51 -12.17
N LEU A 95 5.71 7.31 -11.04
CA LEU A 95 6.68 8.27 -10.50
C LEU A 95 7.87 8.49 -11.45
N ASP A 96 8.37 7.43 -12.09
CA ASP A 96 9.41 7.53 -13.12
C ASP A 96 8.95 8.40 -14.31
N ARG A 97 7.70 8.21 -14.78
CA ARG A 97 7.14 9.04 -15.86
C ARG A 97 6.99 10.50 -15.45
N GLU A 98 6.60 10.75 -14.20
CA GLU A 98 6.46 12.10 -13.67
C GLU A 98 7.81 12.80 -13.55
N VAL A 99 8.83 12.13 -13.02
CA VAL A 99 10.20 12.66 -12.95
C VAL A 99 10.68 13.05 -14.35
N GLU A 100 10.45 12.21 -15.36
CA GLU A 100 10.81 12.51 -16.74
C GLU A 100 9.98 13.67 -17.35
N ARG A 101 8.68 13.78 -17.02
CA ARG A 101 7.86 14.95 -17.39
C ARG A 101 8.46 16.22 -16.81
N CYS A 102 8.79 16.20 -15.53
CA CYS A 102 9.38 17.35 -14.83
C CYS A 102 10.71 17.76 -15.47
N LYS A 103 11.59 16.81 -15.79
CA LYS A 103 12.86 17.09 -16.49
C LYS A 103 12.63 17.75 -17.86
N ARG A 104 11.71 17.22 -18.67
CA ARG A 104 11.38 17.80 -19.98
C ARG A 104 10.85 19.22 -19.84
N ASN A 105 9.97 19.48 -18.87
CA ASN A 105 9.45 20.81 -18.61
C ASN A 105 10.56 21.77 -18.16
N LEU A 106 11.45 21.37 -17.21
CA LEU A 106 12.60 22.18 -16.80
C LEU A 106 13.51 22.53 -17.98
N GLN A 107 13.78 21.57 -18.86
CA GLN A 107 14.57 21.80 -20.06
C GLN A 107 13.92 22.82 -21.00
N ARG A 108 12.59 22.74 -21.21
CA ARG A 108 11.84 23.72 -22.01
C ARG A 108 11.89 25.12 -21.40
N ILE A 109 11.63 25.23 -20.09
CA ILE A 109 11.71 26.50 -19.35
C ILE A 109 13.11 27.12 -19.52
N SER A 110 14.17 26.32 -19.36
CA SER A 110 15.54 26.77 -19.51
C SER A 110 15.86 27.28 -20.93
N VAL A 111 15.42 26.57 -21.97
CA VAL A 111 15.62 26.99 -23.37
C VAL A 111 14.86 28.28 -23.66
N ASP A 112 13.62 28.40 -23.20
CA ASP A 112 12.81 29.56 -23.53
C ASP A 112 13.16 30.79 -22.70
N ALA A 113 13.63 30.62 -21.46
CA ALA A 113 14.14 31.72 -20.63
C ALA A 113 15.23 32.54 -21.33
N SER A 114 16.05 31.90 -22.19
CA SER A 114 17.09 32.58 -22.98
C SER A 114 16.57 33.55 -24.04
N LYS A 115 15.27 33.48 -24.38
CA LYS A 115 14.63 34.26 -25.45
C LYS A 115 13.76 35.41 -24.92
N ILE A 116 13.64 35.53 -23.61
CA ILE A 116 12.72 36.50 -22.97
C ILE A 116 13.44 37.80 -22.69
N SER A 117 12.91 38.89 -23.24
CA SER A 117 13.45 40.24 -23.08
C SER A 117 12.65 41.11 -22.10
N THR A 118 11.40 40.75 -21.80
CA THR A 118 10.49 41.56 -20.98
C THR A 118 10.47 41.12 -19.51
N GLY A 119 10.56 42.08 -18.58
CA GLY A 119 10.59 41.80 -17.14
C GLY A 119 9.35 41.04 -16.62
N ALA A 120 8.16 41.38 -17.12
CA ALA A 120 6.92 40.69 -16.73
C ALA A 120 6.87 39.22 -17.17
N ALA A 121 7.50 38.87 -18.30
CA ALA A 121 7.62 37.48 -18.73
C ALA A 121 8.70 36.73 -17.93
N GLN A 122 9.79 37.41 -17.55
CA GLN A 122 10.83 36.83 -16.68
C GLN A 122 10.28 36.41 -15.32
N GLU A 123 9.44 37.23 -14.68
CA GLU A 123 8.80 36.91 -13.39
C GLU A 123 7.92 35.66 -13.49
N LYS A 124 7.07 35.57 -14.52
CA LYS A 124 6.21 34.39 -14.75
C LYS A 124 7.02 33.12 -15.01
N TYR A 125 8.14 33.25 -15.72
CA TYR A 125 9.04 32.13 -15.95
C TYR A 125 9.76 31.69 -14.68
N ALA A 126 10.20 32.62 -13.84
CA ALA A 126 10.79 32.30 -12.54
C ALA A 126 9.79 31.57 -11.63
N GLU A 127 8.52 31.99 -11.63
CA GLU A 127 7.44 31.31 -10.90
C GLU A 127 7.20 29.89 -11.45
N GLY A 128 7.08 29.75 -12.77
CA GLY A 128 6.91 28.46 -13.44
C GLY A 128 8.09 27.50 -13.19
N LEU A 129 9.31 28.01 -13.24
CA LEU A 129 10.53 27.27 -12.90
C LEU A 129 10.47 26.77 -11.47
N GLY A 130 10.24 27.66 -10.51
CA GLY A 130 10.17 27.29 -9.09
C GLY A 130 9.06 26.30 -8.78
N ARG A 131 7.92 26.37 -9.50
CA ARG A 131 6.87 25.35 -9.39
C ARG A 131 7.34 24.00 -9.92
N GLN A 132 7.93 23.97 -11.11
CA GLN A 132 8.38 22.75 -11.77
C GLN A 132 9.53 22.07 -11.01
N GLU A 133 10.44 22.84 -10.40
CA GLU A 133 11.50 22.34 -9.54
C GLU A 133 10.96 21.68 -8.28
N ARG A 134 9.96 22.29 -7.62
CA ARG A 134 9.30 21.67 -6.46
C ARG A 134 8.65 20.34 -6.81
N GLU A 135 7.93 20.29 -7.93
CA GLU A 135 7.32 19.05 -8.43
C GLU A 135 8.37 17.97 -8.73
N TYR A 136 9.49 18.36 -9.34
CA TYR A 136 10.60 17.44 -9.63
C TYR A 136 11.20 16.85 -8.35
N VAL A 137 11.50 17.70 -7.37
CA VAL A 137 12.10 17.29 -6.09
C VAL A 137 11.15 16.35 -5.35
N GLU A 138 9.87 16.69 -5.29
CA GLU A 138 8.86 15.87 -4.61
C GLU A 138 8.68 14.50 -5.27
N ALA A 139 8.50 14.46 -6.59
CA ALA A 139 8.35 13.21 -7.33
C ALA A 139 9.61 12.32 -7.23
N SER A 140 10.79 12.93 -7.27
CA SER A 140 12.07 12.21 -7.12
C SER A 140 12.21 11.62 -5.72
N ARG A 141 11.90 12.39 -4.67
CA ARG A 141 11.92 11.91 -3.29
C ARG A 141 10.98 10.72 -3.10
N LEU A 142 9.72 10.83 -3.53
CA LEU A 142 8.73 9.75 -3.40
C LEU A 142 9.16 8.50 -4.17
N LYS A 143 9.76 8.67 -5.35
CA LYS A 143 10.34 7.56 -6.11
C LYS A 143 11.42 6.85 -5.31
N ASP A 144 12.36 7.60 -4.74
CA ASP A 144 13.48 7.02 -3.99
C ASP A 144 12.97 6.26 -2.76
N GLU A 145 12.01 6.82 -2.02
CA GLU A 145 11.36 6.14 -0.89
C GLU A 145 10.66 4.83 -1.31
N VAL A 146 9.94 4.82 -2.45
CA VAL A 146 9.31 3.60 -2.98
C VAL A 146 10.36 2.56 -3.40
N VAL A 147 11.48 2.98 -3.99
CA VAL A 147 12.57 2.07 -4.38
C VAL A 147 13.22 1.44 -3.15
N GLU A 148 13.52 2.22 -2.12
CA GLU A 148 14.06 1.70 -0.86
C GLU A 148 13.11 0.69 -0.20
N LEU A 149 11.81 0.99 -0.18
CA LEU A 149 10.81 0.07 0.34
C LEU A 149 10.73 -1.22 -0.47
N LEU A 150 10.77 -1.15 -1.81
CA LEU A 150 10.81 -2.33 -2.67
C LEU A 150 12.06 -3.20 -2.42
N HIS A 151 13.24 -2.60 -2.20
CA HIS A 151 14.44 -3.35 -1.82
C HIS A 151 14.27 -4.08 -0.49
N ARG A 152 13.65 -3.44 0.51
CA ARG A 152 13.31 -4.10 1.78
C ARG A 152 12.33 -5.25 1.55
N VAL A 153 11.29 -5.06 0.74
CA VAL A 153 10.33 -6.10 0.39
C VAL A 153 11.02 -7.33 -0.20
N ASP A 154 11.87 -7.12 -1.20
CA ASP A 154 12.58 -8.22 -1.86
C ASP A 154 13.52 -8.95 -0.90
N ALA A 155 14.21 -8.21 -0.02
CA ALA A 155 15.08 -8.79 1.01
C ALA A 155 14.29 -9.62 2.04
N THR A 156 13.17 -9.10 2.55
CA THR A 156 12.31 -9.78 3.53
C THR A 156 11.66 -11.03 2.92
N LEU A 157 11.17 -10.96 1.69
CA LEU A 157 10.65 -12.14 0.98
C LEU A 157 11.75 -13.19 0.74
N ALA A 158 12.96 -12.78 0.35
CA ALA A 158 14.09 -13.69 0.16
C ALA A 158 14.50 -14.38 1.48
N ALA A 159 14.57 -13.62 2.58
CA ALA A 159 14.86 -14.16 3.91
C ALA A 159 13.76 -15.13 4.36
N SER A 160 12.50 -14.78 4.13
CA SER A 160 11.35 -15.60 4.47
C SER A 160 11.38 -16.94 3.73
N ARG A 161 11.67 -16.95 2.42
CA ARG A 161 11.73 -18.17 1.59
C ARG A 161 12.77 -19.21 2.06
N LYS A 162 13.84 -18.78 2.74
CA LYS A 162 14.85 -19.68 3.31
C LYS A 162 14.29 -20.61 4.40
N LYS A 163 13.17 -20.24 5.04
CA LYS A 163 12.43 -21.09 5.98
C LYS A 163 11.12 -21.53 5.33
N SER A 164 11.19 -22.45 4.38
CA SER A 164 10.03 -23.03 3.72
C SER A 164 9.73 -24.42 4.28
N PHE A 165 8.46 -24.80 4.22
CA PHE A 165 8.07 -26.17 4.52
C PHE A 165 8.58 -27.05 3.36
N PRO A 166 9.22 -28.20 3.62
CA PRO A 166 9.86 -29.01 2.57
C PRO A 166 8.84 -29.65 1.62
N LEU A 167 7.62 -29.87 2.10
CA LEU A 167 6.52 -30.45 1.33
C LEU A 167 5.56 -29.34 0.85
N PRO A 168 4.91 -29.52 -0.32
CA PRO A 168 3.86 -28.62 -0.74
C PRO A 168 2.70 -28.65 0.26
N LEU A 169 2.38 -27.49 0.82
CA LEU A 169 1.21 -27.32 1.67
C LEU A 169 -0.01 -27.21 0.75
N GLU A 170 -1.00 -28.08 0.92
CA GLU A 170 -2.26 -27.93 0.21
C GLU A 170 -2.91 -26.60 0.60
N GLU A 171 -3.30 -25.79 -0.39
CA GLU A 171 -4.14 -24.63 -0.14
C GLU A 171 -5.46 -25.13 0.44
N GLN A 172 -5.65 -24.96 1.74
CA GLN A 172 -6.93 -25.28 2.39
C GLN A 172 -8.01 -24.43 1.70
N MET A 173 -8.80 -25.07 0.83
CA MET A 173 -10.16 -24.64 0.52
C MET A 173 -10.85 -24.35 1.86
N PRO A 174 -11.68 -23.30 1.98
CA PRO A 174 -12.24 -22.87 3.25
C PRO A 174 -12.93 -24.05 3.93
N SER A 175 -12.23 -24.64 4.90
CA SER A 175 -12.69 -25.80 5.64
C SER A 175 -13.86 -25.33 6.48
N SER A 176 -15.06 -25.71 6.05
CA SER A 176 -16.29 -25.61 6.79
C SER A 176 -16.08 -26.04 8.24
N GLY A 177 -16.14 -25.07 9.16
CA GLY A 177 -16.39 -25.23 10.59
C GLY A 177 -15.65 -26.37 11.30
N MET A 178 -14.44 -26.09 11.80
CA MET A 178 -13.98 -26.81 13.00
C MET A 178 -14.87 -26.40 14.18
N LYS A 179 -15.85 -27.25 14.48
CA LYS A 179 -16.50 -27.29 15.79
C LYS A 179 -15.41 -27.62 16.81
N MET A 180 -15.16 -26.67 17.71
CA MET A 180 -14.42 -26.91 18.93
C MET A 180 -15.18 -27.97 19.74
N SER A 181 -14.75 -29.24 19.64
CA SER A 181 -15.17 -30.26 20.58
C SER A 181 -14.48 -29.97 21.90
N ALA A 182 -15.25 -29.40 22.83
CA ALA A 182 -14.85 -29.15 24.20
C ALA A 182 -14.46 -30.47 24.88
N SER A 183 -13.27 -30.47 25.46
CA SER A 183 -12.71 -31.55 26.26
C SER A 183 -13.38 -31.60 27.63
N SER A 184 -14.04 -32.73 27.89
CA SER A 184 -13.98 -33.52 29.13
C SER A 184 -14.05 -32.79 30.48
N TYR A 185 -15.27 -32.54 30.96
CA TYR A 185 -15.57 -32.56 32.40
C TYR A 185 -16.59 -33.68 32.66
N PRO A 186 -16.41 -34.50 33.71
CA PRO A 186 -17.36 -35.53 34.05
C PRO A 186 -18.66 -34.92 34.57
N ASP A 187 -19.73 -35.52 34.09
CA ASP A 187 -21.15 -35.25 34.32
C ASP A 187 -21.51 -35.74 35.73
N ASP A 188 -21.75 -34.82 36.66
CA ASP A 188 -22.46 -35.10 37.91
C ASP A 188 -23.75 -34.27 37.93
N ASN A 189 -24.80 -35.00 37.59
CA ASN A 189 -26.20 -34.61 37.57
C ASN A 189 -26.71 -34.52 39.02
N ASP A 190 -27.19 -33.35 39.47
CA ASP A 190 -28.38 -33.26 40.32
C ASP A 190 -28.91 -31.82 40.49
N ASN A 191 -30.11 -31.64 39.92
CA ASN A 191 -31.25 -30.86 40.41
C ASN A 191 -31.41 -29.33 40.23
N HIS A 192 -32.66 -29.05 39.83
CA HIS A 192 -33.49 -27.84 39.91
C HIS A 192 -33.37 -26.72 38.85
N GLU A 193 -34.24 -26.84 37.84
CA GLU A 193 -35.49 -26.04 37.76
C GLU A 193 -35.35 -24.51 37.86
N LEU A 194 -35.39 -23.82 36.70
CA LEU A 194 -36.24 -22.64 36.43
C LEU A 194 -35.99 -22.12 35.01
N THR A 195 -36.78 -22.63 34.07
CA THR A 195 -37.02 -22.02 32.76
C THR A 195 -38.04 -20.90 32.91
N GLN A 196 -37.62 -19.63 32.82
CA GLN A 196 -38.40 -18.48 32.30
C GLN A 196 -37.67 -17.18 32.64
N GLU A 197 -36.99 -16.59 31.66
CA GLU A 197 -36.90 -15.13 31.44
C GLU A 197 -35.93 -14.85 30.28
N VAL A 198 -36.38 -15.19 29.07
CA VAL A 198 -35.87 -14.60 27.84
C VAL A 198 -37.09 -14.01 27.16
N ASN A 199 -37.29 -12.69 27.21
CA ASN A 199 -37.80 -11.86 26.09
C ASN A 199 -38.26 -10.42 26.38
N ASP A 200 -38.18 -9.85 27.59
CA ASP A 200 -38.82 -8.54 27.84
C ASP A 200 -37.91 -7.29 27.83
N LEU A 201 -36.72 -7.35 27.23
CA LEU A 201 -35.78 -6.21 27.25
C LEU A 201 -35.40 -5.59 25.88
N LEU A 202 -36.14 -5.90 24.81
CA LEU A 202 -35.88 -5.36 23.47
C LEU A 202 -37.15 -4.97 22.68
N SER A 203 -38.11 -4.28 23.30
CA SER A 203 -39.19 -3.67 22.52
C SER A 203 -39.80 -2.43 23.18
N MET A 204 -39.14 -1.28 23.07
CA MET A 204 -39.84 0.01 22.98
C MET A 204 -39.05 0.97 22.08
N GLY A 205 -39.44 1.02 20.81
CA GLY A 205 -39.11 2.09 19.87
C GLY A 205 -39.81 3.43 20.21
N PRO A 206 -39.63 4.46 19.36
CA PRO A 206 -39.79 5.86 19.73
C PRO A 206 -41.24 6.34 19.72
N ARG A 207 -41.61 7.24 20.63
CA ARG A 207 -42.83 8.05 20.53
C ARG A 207 -42.48 9.53 20.49
N GLY A 208 -42.74 10.15 19.35
CA GLY A 208 -42.62 11.58 19.13
C GLY A 208 -43.83 12.38 19.60
N ARG A 209 -43.59 13.70 19.66
CA ARG A 209 -44.48 14.87 19.48
C ARG A 209 -45.90 14.81 20.07
N ASN A 210 -46.15 15.72 21.03
CA ASN A 210 -46.91 16.95 20.78
C ASN A 210 -46.38 18.08 21.66
#